data_AF-A0A2E8S5T6-F1
#
_entry.id   AF-A0A2E8S5T6-F1
#
_cell.length_a   1.000
_cell.length_b   1.000
_cell.length_c   1.000
_cell.angle_alpha   90.00
_cell.angle_beta   90.00
_cell.angle_gamma   90.00
#
_symmetry.space_group_name_H-M   'P 1'
#
loop_
_entity.id
_entity.type
_entity.pdbx_description
1 polymer ?
#
loop_
_entity_poly.entity_id
_entity_poly.type
_entity_poly.pdbx_seq_one_letter_code
_entity_poly.pdbx_strand_id
1 'polypeptide(L)' 'MCGIFGYIGEKPARPILMEGLRKLEYRGYDSAGIVIKNGALQIHKKKGKVSKLESILPNALRGE' A
#
# COMPACT_ATOMS: atom_id res chain seq x y z
N MET A 1 -0.70 -9.24 14.79
CA MET A 1 -1.05 -7.84 15.12
C MET A 1 -1.21 -7.09 13.79
N CYS A 2 -1.99 -6.02 13.71
CA CYS A 2 -2.20 -5.29 12.45
C CYS A 2 -1.54 -3.90 12.51
N GLY A 3 -1.12 -3.38 11.36
CA GLY A 3 -0.60 -2.02 11.20
C GLY A 3 -1.33 -1.31 10.07
N ILE A 4 -1.61 -0.02 10.24
CA ILE A 4 -2.27 0.84 9.24
C ILE A 4 -1.39 2.07 9.02
N PHE A 5 -1.20 2.44 7.77
CA PHE A 5 -0.48 3.63 7.34
C PHE A 5 -1.28 4.35 6.25
N GLY A 6 -1.27 5.68 6.26
CA GLY A 6 -1.99 6.51 5.30
C GLY A 6 -1.15 7.70 4.88
N TYR A 7 -1.38 8.16 3.66
CA TYR A 7 -0.73 9.33 3.08
C TYR A 7 -1.77 10.14 2.30
N ILE A 8 -1.73 11.46 2.44
CA ILE A 8 -2.56 12.43 1.72
C ILE A 8 -1.61 13.50 1.16
N GLY A 9 -1.73 13.80 -0.13
CA GLY A 9 -0.95 14.84 -0.79
C GLY A 9 -0.54 14.49 -2.22
N GLU A 10 0.11 15.44 -2.89
CA GLU A 10 0.30 15.44 -4.35
C GLU A 10 1.37 14.48 -4.88
N LYS A 11 2.27 13.98 -4.01
CA LYS A 11 3.33 13.05 -4.41
C LYS A 11 2.75 11.69 -4.83
N PRO A 12 3.45 10.93 -5.70
CA PRO A 12 3.05 9.56 -6.05
C PRO A 12 2.87 8.70 -4.79
N ALA A 13 1.67 8.13 -4.63
CA ALA A 13 1.30 7.40 -3.42
C ALA A 13 2.04 6.06 -3.29
N ARG A 14 2.32 5.39 -4.42
CA ARG A 14 2.98 4.07 -4.44
C ARG A 14 4.26 4.00 -3.56
N PRO A 15 5.32 4.78 -3.82
CA PRO A 15 6.56 4.66 -3.06
C PRO A 15 6.36 4.96 -1.57
N ILE A 16 5.52 5.95 -1.24
CA ILE A 16 5.27 6.38 0.14
C ILE A 16 4.52 5.30 0.92
N LEU A 17 3.44 4.78 0.35
CA LEU A 17 2.65 3.70 0.97
C LEU A 17 3.47 2.42 1.13
N MET A 18 4.28 2.07 0.13
CA MET A 18 5.14 0.88 0.19
C MET A 18 6.21 1.00 1.28
N GLU A 19 6.86 2.15 1.39
CA GLU A 19 7.85 2.38 2.45
C GLU A 19 7.20 2.35 3.85
N GLY A 20 6.04 3.01 4.01
CA GLY A 20 5.28 2.99 5.26
C GLY A 20 4.84 1.59 5.67
N LEU A 21 4.31 0.80 4.74
CA LEU A 21 3.93 -0.59 5.00
C LEU A 21 5.12 -1.48 5.36
N ARG A 22 6.27 -1.34 4.68
CA ARG A 22 7.49 -2.09 5.02
C ARG A 22 7.95 -1.79 6.45
N LYS A 23 7.88 -0.52 6.89
CA LYS A 23 8.21 -0.14 8.28
C LYS A 23 7.25 -0.76 9.31
N LEU A 24 6.03 -1.15 8.91
CA LEU A 24 5.03 -1.77 9.78
C LEU A 24 4.99 -3.30 9.68
N GLU A 25 5.75 -3.91 8.76
CA GLU A 25 5.71 -5.36 8.49
C GLU A 25 6.09 -6.21 9.73
N TYR A 26 6.88 -5.65 10.65
CA TYR A 26 7.19 -6.30 11.94
C TYR A 26 5.95 -6.59 12.80
N ARG A 27 4.83 -5.87 12.58
CA ARG A 27 3.57 -6.10 13.32
C ARG A 27 2.75 -7.24 12.72
N GLY A 28 2.89 -7.52 11.43
CA GLY A 28 2.09 -8.54 10.75
C GLY A 28 2.49 -8.74 9.29
N TYR A 29 2.52 -10.00 8.88
CA TYR A 29 3.01 -10.44 7.56
C TYR A 29 2.07 -11.47 6.89
N ASP A 30 0.90 -11.72 7.48
CA ASP A 30 -0.08 -12.69 6.96
C ASP A 30 -0.81 -12.16 5.72
N SER A 31 -0.98 -10.84 5.61
CA SER A 31 -1.57 -10.16 4.46
C SER A 31 -1.22 -8.68 4.44
N ALA A 32 -1.27 -8.08 3.25
CA ALA A 32 -1.12 -6.65 3.05
C ALA A 32 -2.13 -6.14 2.02
N GLY A 33 -2.51 -4.87 2.14
CA GLY A 33 -3.34 -4.21 1.15
C GLY A 33 -3.15 -2.70 1.16
N ILE A 34 -3.46 -2.08 0.03
CA ILE A 34 -3.54 -0.63 -0.13
C ILE A 34 -4.84 -0.27 -0.82
N VAL A 35 -5.34 0.90 -0.46
CA VAL A 35 -6.49 1.54 -1.12
C VAL A 35 -6.06 2.93 -1.53
N ILE A 36 -6.37 3.30 -2.75
CA ILE A 36 -6.05 4.61 -3.30
C ILE A 36 -7.31 5.21 -3.89
N LYS A 37 -7.54 6.48 -3.58
CA LYS A 37 -8.64 7.28 -4.11
C LYS A 37 -8.03 8.39 -4.97
N ASN A 38 -8.25 8.29 -6.27
CA ASN A 38 -7.90 9.29 -7.28
C ASN A 38 -9.00 9.20 -8.35
N GLY A 39 -10.09 9.93 -8.12
CA GLY A 39 -11.40 9.65 -8.71
C GLY A 39 -12.00 8.32 -8.20
N ALA A 40 -11.79 7.22 -8.94
CA ALA A 40 -12.33 5.91 -8.58
C ALA A 40 -11.51 5.23 -7.48
N LEU A 41 -12.19 4.43 -6.64
CA LEU A 41 -11.54 3.68 -5.56
C LEU A 41 -10.80 2.46 -6.13
N GLN A 42 -9.48 2.45 -5.99
CA GLN A 42 -8.62 1.34 -6.40
C GLN A 42 -8.19 0.55 -5.16
N ILE A 43 -8.44 -0.75 -5.17
CA ILE A 43 -8.16 -1.65 -4.04
C ILE A 43 -7.22 -2.76 -4.49
N HIS A 44 -6.08 -2.88 -3.82
CA HIS A 44 -5.13 -3.96 -4.05
C HIS A 44 -4.85 -4.68 -2.74
N LYS A 45 -5.04 -6.00 -2.71
CA LYS A 45 -4.79 -6.83 -1.52
C LYS A 45 -4.17 -8.16 -1.92
N LYS A 46 -3.24 -8.65 -1.10
CA LYS A 46 -2.58 -9.94 -1.29
C LYS A 46 -2.27 -10.59 0.06
N LYS A 47 -2.38 -11.92 0.11
CA LYS A 47 -1.90 -12.71 1.26
C LYS A 47 -0.36 -12.77 1.26
N GLY A 48 0.22 -12.74 2.44
CA GLY A 48 1.65 -12.72 2.72
C GLY A 48 2.23 -11.31 2.88
N LYS A 49 3.57 -11.27 2.81
CA LYS A 49 4.39 -10.08 3.00
C LYS A 49 4.08 -8.93 2.04
N VAL A 50 4.52 -7.73 2.40
CA VAL A 50 4.37 -6.49 1.62
C VAL A 50 4.98 -6.64 0.22
N SER A 51 6.04 -7.43 0.06
CA SER A 51 6.64 -7.74 -1.25
C SER A 51 5.70 -8.46 -2.22
N LYS A 52 4.77 -9.30 -1.73
CA LYS A 52 3.75 -9.95 -2.58
C LYS A 52 2.68 -8.98 -3.03
N LEU A 53 2.39 -7.96 -2.23
CA LEU A 53 1.51 -6.87 -2.66
C LEU A 53 2.19 -6.08 -3.78
N GLU A 54 3.48 -5.74 -3.61
CA GLU A 54 4.24 -4.96 -4.59
C GLU A 54 4.23 -5.55 -6.00
N SER A 55 4.29 -6.88 -6.12
CA SER A 55 4.28 -7.58 -7.40
C SER A 55 2.96 -7.47 -8.16
N ILE A 56 1.86 -7.11 -7.50
CA ILE A 56 0.53 -6.93 -8.12
C ILE A 56 0.15 -5.46 -8.28
N LEU A 57 0.99 -4.53 -7.81
CA LEU A 57 0.70 -3.10 -7.91
C LEU A 57 1.07 -2.55 -9.29
N PRO A 58 0.22 -1.73 -9.90
CA PRO A 58 0.54 -1.04 -11.15
C PRO A 58 1.63 0.02 -10.93
N ASN A 59 2.50 0.20 -11.92
CA ASN A 59 3.70 1.05 -11.82
C ASN A 59 3.39 2.51 -11.46
N ALA A 60 2.23 3.02 -11.90
CA ALA A 60 1.74 4.34 -11.55
C ALA A 60 0.53 4.22 -10.63
N LEU A 61 0.71 4.61 -9.36
CA LEU A 61 -0.40 4.92 -8.47
C LEU A 61 -0.23 6.36 -8.00
N ARG A 62 -1.08 7.25 -8.52
CA ARG A 62 -1.16 8.64 -8.10
C ARG A 62 -2.33 8.77 -7.12
N GLY A 63 -2.09 9.40 -5.98
CA GLY A 63 -3.19 9.93 -5.16
C GLY A 63 -3.63 11.29 -5.70
N GLU A 64 -4.84 11.70 -5.39
CA GLU A 64 -5.27 13.10 -5.43
C GLU A 64 -4.98 13.76 -4.08
#